data_AF-A0A0G1C714-F1
#
_entry.id   AF-A0A0G1C714-F1
#
_cell.length_a   1.000
_cell.length_b   1.000
_cell.length_c   1.000
_cell.angle_alpha   90.00
_cell.angle_beta   90.00
_cell.angle_gamma   90.00
#
_symmetry.space_group_name_H-M   'P 1'
#
loop_
_entity.id
_entity.type
_entity.pdbx_description
1 polymer ?
#
loop_
_entity_poly.entity_id
_entity_poly.type
_entity_poly.pdbx_seq_one_letter_code
_entity_poly.pdbx_strand_id
1 'polypeptide(L)'
;MHYRKEKLESLIGQLLSKEIVRTIETPDALITIINVSLDDKLETAKVYVEIFPDSRGKEVKKELKEKARALRHFLVKKINIRKVPDIVFK
;
A
#
# COMPACT_ATOMS: atom_id res chain seq x y z
N MET A 1 -20.45 -12.51 6.27
CA MET A 1 -19.30 -12.10 7.12
C MET A 1 -18.34 -11.19 6.33
N HIS A 2 -18.82 -10.07 5.74
CA HIS A 2 -18.03 -9.20 4.84
C HIS A 2 -17.24 -8.10 5.56
N TYR A 3 -17.72 -7.65 6.73
CA TYR A 3 -17.18 -6.52 7.49
C TYR A 3 -15.70 -6.62 7.88
N ARG A 4 -15.17 -7.84 8.08
CA ARG A 4 -13.80 -8.02 8.55
C ARG A 4 -12.77 -7.76 7.45
N LYS A 5 -13.11 -8.07 6.20
CA LYS A 5 -12.26 -7.86 5.02
C LYS A 5 -12.20 -6.37 4.67
N GLU A 6 -13.35 -5.74 4.51
CA GLU A 6 -13.45 -4.30 4.19
C GLU A 6 -12.77 -3.43 5.25
N LYS A 7 -12.92 -3.77 6.54
CA LYS A 7 -12.26 -3.04 7.62
C LYS A 7 -10.74 -3.18 7.56
N LEU A 8 -10.23 -4.35 7.18
CA LEU A 8 -8.79 -4.56 6.96
C LEU A 8 -8.29 -3.80 5.73
N GLU A 9 -9.02 -3.84 4.62
CA GLU A 9 -8.69 -3.09 3.39
C GLU A 9 -8.59 -1.59 3.68
N SER A 10 -9.59 -1.03 4.36
CA SER A 10 -9.60 0.38 4.76
C SER A 10 -8.43 0.73 5.69
N LEU A 11 -8.16 -0.12 6.69
CA LEU A 11 -7.08 0.12 7.66
C LEU A 11 -5.70 0.03 7.01
N ILE A 12 -5.48 -0.94 6.13
CA ILE A 12 -4.23 -1.07 5.35
C ILE A 12 -4.07 0.14 4.43
N GLY A 13 -5.12 0.56 3.72
CA GLY A 13 -5.09 1.74 2.85
C GLY A 13 -4.70 3.02 3.60
N GLN A 14 -5.29 3.26 4.78
CA GLN A 14 -4.97 4.43 5.60
C GLN A 14 -3.53 4.40 6.13
N LEU A 15 -3.07 3.24 6.61
CA LEU A 15 -1.70 3.09 7.12
C LEU A 15 -0.67 3.27 6.01
N LEU A 16 -0.89 2.65 4.85
CA LEU A 16 0.00 2.77 3.71
C LEU A 16 0.01 4.21 3.16
N SER A 17 -1.14 4.87 3.07
CA SER A 17 -1.20 6.27 2.62
C SER A 17 -0.35 7.18 3.49
N LYS A 18 -0.46 7.04 4.82
CA LYS A 18 0.36 7.81 5.78
C LYS A 18 1.84 7.51 5.64
N GLU A 19 2.20 6.25 5.46
CA GLU A 19 3.60 5.84 5.40
C GLU A 19 4.25 6.23 4.07
N ILE A 20 3.53 6.14 2.95
CA ILE A 20 4.01 6.58 1.63
C ILE A 20 4.34 8.08 1.66
N VAL A 21 3.43 8.91 2.17
CA VAL A 21 3.65 10.36 2.30
C VAL A 21 4.85 10.70 3.18
N ARG A 22 5.19 9.84 4.16
CA ARG A 22 6.32 10.05 5.06
C ARG A 22 7.66 9.52 4.53
N THR A 23 7.63 8.45 3.76
CA THR A 23 8.85 7.70 3.37
C THR A 23 9.26 7.91 1.93
N ILE A 24 8.35 8.41 1.10
CA ILE A 24 8.59 8.69 -0.30
C ILE A 24 8.51 10.21 -0.47
N GLU A 25 9.68 10.83 -0.50
CA GLU A 25 9.81 12.25 -0.86
C GLU A 25 9.82 12.34 -2.39
N THR A 26 8.66 12.57 -2.99
CA THR A 26 8.54 12.86 -4.41
C THR A 26 8.33 14.36 -4.62
N PRO A 27 9.41 15.17 -4.72
CA PRO A 27 9.27 16.52 -5.24
C PRO A 27 8.65 16.40 -6.64
N ASP A 28 7.54 17.09 -6.86
CA ASP A 28 6.78 17.12 -8.12
C ASP A 28 6.07 15.81 -8.54
N ALA A 29 5.87 14.84 -7.63
CA ALA A 29 5.01 13.69 -7.91
C ALA A 29 4.02 13.42 -6.76
N LEU A 30 2.77 13.20 -7.12
CA LEU A 30 1.65 12.95 -6.23
C LEU A 30 1.26 11.47 -6.36
N ILE A 31 1.35 10.74 -5.25
CA ILE A 31 1.00 9.32 -5.19
C ILE A 31 -0.31 9.18 -4.42
N THR A 32 -1.31 8.61 -5.08
CA THR A 32 -2.64 8.39 -4.48
C THR A 32 -2.98 6.91 -4.50
N ILE A 33 -3.39 6.37 -3.36
CA ILE A 33 -3.97 5.01 -3.29
C ILE A 33 -5.45 5.12 -3.66
N ILE A 34 -5.83 4.51 -4.78
CA ILE A 34 -7.21 4.48 -5.27
C ILE A 34 -8.01 3.41 -4.55
N ASN A 35 -7.40 2.23 -4.38
CA ASN A 35 -8.08 1.08 -3.83
C ASN A 35 -7.08 0.09 -3.21
N VAL A 36 -7.51 -0.61 -2.16
CA VAL A 36 -6.82 -1.76 -1.58
C VAL A 36 -7.77 -2.93 -1.59
N SER A 37 -7.40 -3.99 -2.30
CA SER A 37 -8.19 -5.22 -2.36
C SER A 37 -7.39 -6.37 -1.77
N LEU A 38 -7.98 -7.04 -0.78
CA LEU A 38 -7.44 -8.28 -0.22
C LEU A 38 -7.97 -9.48 -1.01
N ASP A 39 -7.15 -10.52 -1.15
CA ASP A 39 -7.63 -11.80 -1.64
C ASP A 39 -8.53 -12.48 -0.58
N ASP A 40 -9.24 -13.53 -0.99
CA ASP A 40 -10.17 -14.22 -0.10
C ASP A 40 -9.48 -14.98 1.05
N LYS A 41 -8.19 -15.30 0.91
CA LYS A 41 -7.38 -15.90 1.97
C LYS A 41 -6.69 -14.88 2.87
N LEU A 42 -6.80 -13.58 2.57
CA LEU A 42 -6.14 -12.47 3.28
C LEU A 42 -4.60 -12.60 3.29
N GLU A 43 -4.03 -13.28 2.30
CA GLU A 43 -2.60 -13.50 2.11
C GLU A 43 -1.97 -12.45 1.19
N THR A 44 -2.74 -11.81 0.30
CA THR A 44 -2.23 -10.81 -0.64
C THR A 44 -3.10 -9.55 -0.63
N ALA A 45 -2.46 -8.39 -0.50
CA ALA A 45 -3.07 -7.06 -0.60
C ALA A 45 -2.66 -6.41 -1.92
N LYS A 46 -3.60 -6.25 -2.84
CA LYS A 46 -3.42 -5.52 -4.09
C LYS A 46 -3.70 -4.04 -3.83
N VAL A 47 -2.67 -3.22 -3.95
CA VAL A 47 -2.76 -1.77 -3.73
C VAL A 47 -2.68 -1.09 -5.09
N TYR A 48 -3.77 -0.44 -5.47
CA TYR A 48 -3.88 0.30 -6.72
C TYR A 48 -3.44 1.73 -6.47
N VAL A 49 -2.39 2.16 -7.17
CA VAL A 49 -1.80 3.49 -7.01
C VAL A 49 -1.83 4.28 -8.32
N GLU A 50 -2.26 5.52 -8.21
CA GLU A 50 -2.17 6.53 -9.26
C GLU A 50 -1.01 7.47 -8.95
N ILE A 51 -0.22 7.80 -9.97
CA ILE A 51 0.96 8.65 -9.83
C ILE A 51 0.81 9.78 -10.85
N PHE A 52 0.85 11.02 -10.37
CA PHE A 52 0.75 12.21 -11.20
C PHE A 52 1.98 13.12 -11.00
N PRO A 53 2.62 13.63 -12.05
CA PRO A 53 2.37 13.39 -13.48
C PRO A 53 2.91 12.03 -13.95
N ASP A 54 2.28 11.47 -15.00
CA ASP A 54 2.61 10.15 -15.56
C ASP A 54 4.09 10.01 -15.99
N SER A 55 4.74 11.12 -16.32
CA SER A 55 6.16 11.16 -16.71
C SER A 55 7.09 10.55 -15.66
N ARG A 56 6.74 10.66 -14.37
CA ARG A 56 7.50 10.08 -13.25
C ARG A 56 6.98 8.71 -12.80
N GLY A 57 5.90 8.21 -13.40
CA GLY A 57 5.25 6.96 -12.98
C GLY A 57 6.18 5.76 -12.92
N LYS A 58 7.13 5.63 -13.86
CA LYS A 58 8.08 4.50 -13.87
C LYS A 58 9.09 4.56 -12.72
N GLU A 59 9.63 5.75 -12.44
CA GLU A 59 10.62 5.98 -11.39
C GLU A 59 9.98 5.76 -10.02
N VAL A 60 8.83 6.38 -9.79
CA VAL A 60 8.05 6.25 -8.55
C VAL A 60 7.56 4.81 -8.34
N LYS A 61 7.12 4.09 -9.38
CA LYS A 61 6.78 2.66 -9.25
C LYS A 61 7.98 1.79 -8.86
N LYS A 62 9.18 2.13 -9.33
CA LYS A 62 10.41 1.42 -8.94
C LYS A 62 10.72 1.67 -7.47
N GLU A 63 10.65 2.92 -7.02
CA GLU A 63 10.90 3.29 -5.64
C GLU A 63 9.86 2.67 -4.68
N LEU A 64 8.57 2.70 -5.05
CA LEU A 64 7.50 1.98 -4.32
C LEU A 64 7.78 0.49 -4.18
N LYS A 65 8.30 -0.16 -5.22
CA LYS A 65 8.67 -1.58 -5.16
C LYS A 65 9.86 -1.83 -4.23
N GLU A 66 10.86 -0.97 -4.24
CA GLU A 66 12.01 -1.07 -3.32
C GLU A 66 11.58 -0.86 -1.87
N LYS A 67 10.66 0.09 -1.64
CA LYS A 67 10.08 0.38 -0.32
C LYS A 67 8.99 -0.61 0.10
N ALA A 68 8.48 -1.45 -0.80
CA ALA A 68 7.39 -2.40 -0.50
C ALA A 68 7.70 -3.30 0.71
N ARG A 69 8.95 -3.77 0.82
CA ARG A 69 9.40 -4.58 1.97
C ARG A 69 9.36 -3.80 3.28
N ALA A 70 9.76 -2.53 3.25
CA ALA A 70 9.71 -1.64 4.41
C ALA A 70 8.27 -1.33 4.82
N LEU A 71 7.40 -1.04 3.84
CA LEU A 71 5.97 -0.82 4.06
C LEU A 71 5.28 -2.05 4.65
N ARG A 72 5.61 -3.25 4.17
CA ARG A 72 5.12 -4.51 4.76
C ARG A 72 5.57 -4.65 6.21
N HIS A 73 6.84 -4.38 6.51
CA HIS A 73 7.35 -4.43 7.88
C HIS A 73 6.68 -3.40 8.79
N PHE A 74 6.37 -2.22 8.27
CA PHE A 74 5.56 -1.21 8.97
C PHE A 74 4.15 -1.74 9.29
N LEU A 75 3.48 -2.39 8.34
CA LEU A 75 2.18 -3.02 8.58
C LEU A 75 2.26 -4.13 9.64
N VAL A 76 3.30 -4.95 9.64
CA VAL A 76 3.54 -5.96 10.70
C VAL A 76 3.65 -5.34 12.08
N LYS A 77 4.29 -4.18 12.21
CA LYS A 77 4.42 -3.48 13.49
C LYS A 77 3.13 -2.79 13.93
N LYS A 78 2.26 -2.41 13.00
CA LYS A 78 1.05 -1.61 13.27
C LYS A 78 -0.22 -2.45 13.39
N ILE A 79 -0.30 -3.57 12.67
CA ILE A 79 -1.48 -4.42 12.63
C ILE A 79 -1.23 -5.68 13.44
N ASN A 80 -2.06 -5.91 14.47
CA ASN A 80 -1.96 -7.10 15.30
C ASN A 80 -2.72 -8.29 14.67
N ILE A 81 -2.22 -8.80 13.54
CA ILE A 81 -2.81 -9.95 12.83
C ILE A 81 -1.79 -11.08 12.67
N ARG A 82 -2.28 -12.32 12.70
CA ARG A 82 -1.43 -13.54 12.65
C ARG A 82 -0.65 -13.67 11.33
N LYS A 83 -1.24 -13.25 10.22
CA LYS A 83 -0.61 -13.21 8.89
C LYS A 83 -0.83 -11.83 8.32
N VAL A 84 0.26 -11.12 8.06
CA VAL A 84 0.21 -9.86 7.32
C VAL A 84 0.28 -10.19 5.83
N PRO A 85 -0.66 -9.68 5.02
CA PRO A 85 -0.67 -9.96 3.60
C PRO A 85 0.56 -9.37 2.90
N ASP A 86 1.01 -10.05 1.84
CA ASP A 86 2.03 -9.52 0.97
C ASP A 86 1.46 -8.38 0.11
N ILE A 87 2.19 -7.27 0.06
CA ILE A 87 1.77 -6.07 -0.65
C ILE A 87 2.20 -6.19 -2.11
N VAL A 88 1.23 -6.07 -3.02
CA VAL A 88 1.46 -6.03 -4.46
C VAL A 88 0.91 -4.72 -5.00
N PHE A 89 1.80 -3.85 -5.47
CA PHE A 89 1.44 -2.60 -6.13
C PHE A 89 1.06 -2.85 -7.59
N LYS A 90 -0.08 -2.29 -8.02
CA LYS A 90 -0.51 -2.23 -9.42
C LYS A 90 -0.58 -0.79 -9.91
#